data_AF-A0A1D2MQK6-F1
#
_entry.id   AF-A0A1D2MQK6-F1
#
_cell.length_a   1.000
_cell.length_b   1.000
_cell.length_c   1.000
_cell.angle_alpha   90.00
_cell.angle_beta   90.00
_cell.angle_gamma   90.00
#
_symmetry.space_group_name_H-M   'P 1'
#
loop_
_entity.id
_entity.type
_entity.pdbx_description
1 polymer ?
#
loop_
_entity_poly.entity_id
_entity_poly.type
_entity_poly.pdbx_seq_one_letter_code
_entity_poly.pdbx_strand_id
1 'polypeptide(L)'
;MLGIRNACGSIERERNYSVGTIRMKVKNISRLEGQVVSDTLYLRNLPWRVWVMPNSEAGDDQNESLAVFIHCGGDERSPKWECEAVAIVRVLSQKIGVEKLFCGENWHMFHPKQQDVCGAYVRWTQSLANRIGDYVKNDFIEIEVFISTEAPSGLIRDTANDIQALDHLDSDVATPEVGLDIPIEFTQCPICYELPRKEVYQCMNGHIICHLCKPNVNACPQCTVKFEVATDISRNRALETVLDNVAMECCFKEKGCSIKVLRKRLCNHERICPFRN
;
A
#
# COMPACT_ATOMS: atom_id res chain seq x y z
N MET A 1 10.70 19.36 42.47
CA MET A 1 11.23 19.66 41.13
C MET A 1 10.84 18.53 40.20
N LEU A 2 9.99 18.86 39.22
CA LEU A 2 9.46 17.96 38.21
C LEU A 2 10.56 17.60 37.19
N GLY A 3 10.69 16.31 36.88
CA GLY A 3 11.48 15.83 35.75
C GLY A 3 10.64 15.81 34.48
N ILE A 4 11.00 16.65 33.51
CA ILE A 4 10.43 16.64 32.16
C ILE A 4 11.17 15.55 31.37
N ARG A 5 10.49 14.47 31.02
CA ARG A 5 10.99 13.46 30.06
C ARG A 5 10.62 13.91 28.64
N ASN A 6 11.64 13.93 27.78
CA ASN A 6 11.59 14.25 26.35
C ASN A 6 10.54 13.41 25.59
N ALA A 7 9.58 14.08 24.95
CA ALA A 7 8.57 13.50 24.04
C ALA A 7 8.89 13.73 22.55
N CYS A 8 10.12 14.11 22.20
CA CYS A 8 10.47 14.59 20.85
C CYS A 8 10.63 13.46 19.80
N GLY A 9 11.01 12.23 20.21
CA GLY A 9 11.38 11.16 19.26
C GLY A 9 10.25 10.24 18.79
N SER A 10 9.05 10.30 19.40
CA SER A 10 7.90 9.48 18.98
C SER A 10 7.15 10.11 17.82
N ILE A 11 6.99 11.44 17.84
CA ILE A 11 6.20 12.19 16.85
C ILE A 11 6.87 12.16 15.47
N GLU A 12 8.20 12.25 15.38
CA GLU A 12 8.92 12.23 14.10
C GLU A 12 8.87 10.86 13.42
N ARG A 13 8.90 9.76 14.20
CA ARG A 13 8.77 8.40 13.65
C ARG A 13 7.39 8.17 13.05
N GLU A 14 6.35 8.76 13.64
CA GLU A 14 4.97 8.60 13.15
C GLU A 14 4.72 9.33 11.82
N ARG A 15 5.49 10.38 11.51
CA ARG A 15 5.34 11.15 10.26
C ARG A 15 5.92 10.46 9.03
N ASN A 16 6.85 9.53 9.21
CA ASN A 16 7.52 8.83 8.11
C ASN A 16 6.86 7.49 7.73
N TYR A 17 5.69 7.17 8.30
CA TYR A 17 4.97 5.97 7.88
C TYR A 17 4.59 6.05 6.41
N SER A 18 4.64 4.90 5.73
CA SER A 18 4.20 4.74 4.34
C SER A 18 2.69 4.51 4.22
N VAL A 19 2.02 4.24 5.34
CA VAL A 19 0.59 3.96 5.36
C VAL A 19 -0.04 4.62 6.57
N GLY A 20 -1.30 5.02 6.43
CA GLY A 20 -2.09 5.49 7.55
C GLY A 20 -3.57 5.56 7.20
N THR A 21 -4.36 6.00 8.17
CA THR A 21 -5.81 6.03 8.03
C THR A 21 -6.35 7.33 8.59
N ILE A 22 -7.06 8.07 7.76
CA ILE A 22 -7.83 9.24 8.17
C ILE A 22 -9.26 8.78 8.42
N ARG A 23 -9.79 9.12 9.60
CA ARG A 23 -11.20 8.92 9.94
C ARG A 23 -11.83 10.27 10.20
N MET A 24 -12.98 10.53 9.57
CA MET A 24 -13.70 11.77 9.75
C MET A 24 -15.19 11.53 9.90
N LYS A 25 -15.82 12.35 10.75
CA LYS A 25 -17.26 12.33 11.01
C LYS A 25 -17.89 13.54 10.36
N VAL A 26 -18.73 13.31 9.35
CA VAL A 26 -19.47 14.37 8.66
C VAL A 26 -20.87 14.43 9.26
N LYS A 27 -21.22 15.56 9.87
CA LYS A 27 -22.53 15.81 10.50
C LYS A 27 -23.39 16.68 9.60
N ASN A 28 -24.70 16.68 9.85
CA ASN A 28 -25.70 17.45 9.12
C ASN A 28 -25.65 17.17 7.60
N ILE A 29 -25.45 15.91 7.22
CA ILE A 29 -25.28 15.52 5.81
C ILE A 29 -26.49 15.88 4.95
N SER A 30 -27.69 15.90 5.54
CA SER A 30 -28.93 16.32 4.88
C SER A 30 -28.96 17.80 4.44
N ARG A 31 -28.08 18.64 5.01
CA ARG A 31 -28.01 20.09 4.77
C ARG A 31 -26.59 20.56 4.47
N LEU A 32 -25.73 19.66 4.03
CA LEU A 32 -24.36 20.01 3.74
C LEU A 32 -24.32 20.86 2.45
N GLU A 33 -23.77 22.06 2.53
CA GLU A 33 -23.67 23.00 1.38
C GLU A 33 -22.21 23.29 0.96
N GLY A 34 -21.23 22.74 1.69
CA GLY A 34 -19.82 23.00 1.44
C GLY A 34 -18.91 21.82 1.79
N GLN A 35 -17.61 22.06 1.70
CA GLN A 35 -16.60 21.04 2.01
C GLN A 35 -16.37 20.91 3.52
N VAL A 36 -16.26 19.67 4.00
CA VAL A 36 -15.77 19.33 5.33
C VAL A 36 -14.39 18.71 5.17
N VAL A 37 -13.40 19.25 5.87
CA VAL A 37 -11.99 18.81 5.78
C VAL A 37 -11.59 18.05 7.04
N SER A 38 -10.80 16.99 6.89
CA SER A 38 -10.24 16.22 8.00
C SER A 38 -9.07 16.92 8.69
N ASP A 39 -8.66 16.37 9.84
CA ASP A 39 -7.33 16.63 10.38
C ASP A 39 -6.23 16.18 9.41
N THR A 40 -5.02 16.71 9.62
CA THR A 40 -3.85 16.39 8.79
C THR A 40 -3.16 15.13 9.31
N LEU A 41 -3.02 14.13 8.45
CA LEU A 41 -2.16 12.96 8.68
C LEU A 41 -0.83 13.18 7.96
N TYR A 42 0.29 12.89 8.60
CA TYR A 42 1.59 12.94 7.95
C TYR A 42 2.01 11.53 7.54
N LEU A 43 2.24 11.32 6.25
CA LEU A 43 2.82 10.11 5.69
C LEU A 43 3.99 10.50 4.80
N ARG A 44 5.13 9.82 4.97
CA ARG A 44 6.40 10.17 4.32
C ARG A 44 6.75 11.67 4.45
N ASN A 45 6.44 12.24 5.62
CA ASN A 45 6.60 13.65 5.95
C ASN A 45 5.77 14.65 5.11
N LEU A 46 4.87 14.18 4.25
CA LEU A 46 3.93 15.03 3.52
C LEU A 46 2.60 15.14 4.27
N PRO A 47 1.93 16.30 4.23
CA PRO A 47 0.64 16.49 4.86
C PRO A 47 -0.49 15.97 3.97
N TRP A 48 -1.22 14.98 4.47
CA TRP A 48 -2.40 14.38 3.82
C TRP A 48 -3.67 14.84 4.51
N ARG A 49 -4.67 15.21 3.71
CA ARG A 49 -6.03 15.55 4.17
C ARG A 49 -7.05 14.87 3.30
N VAL A 50 -8.24 14.69 3.85
CA VAL A 50 -9.43 14.25 3.12
C VAL A 50 -10.46 15.35 3.27
N TRP A 51 -11.19 15.63 2.20
CA TRP A 51 -12.41 16.42 2.33
C TRP A 51 -13.57 15.81 1.58
N VAL A 52 -14.75 16.18 2.04
CA VAL A 52 -16.02 15.64 1.58
C VAL A 52 -16.93 16.81 1.25
N MET A 53 -17.57 16.76 0.10
CA MET A 53 -18.57 17.75 -0.29
C MET A 53 -19.74 17.09 -1.02
N PRO A 54 -20.92 17.73 -1.04
CA PRO A 54 -22.04 17.29 -1.86
C PRO A 54 -21.63 17.26 -3.32
N ASN A 55 -21.99 16.19 -4.03
CA ASN A 55 -21.82 16.13 -5.47
C ASN A 55 -22.99 16.88 -6.14
N SER A 56 -22.69 17.95 -6.88
CA SER A 56 -23.68 18.78 -7.56
C SER A 56 -23.69 18.60 -9.09
N GLU A 57 -23.03 17.55 -9.62
CA GLU A 57 -22.96 17.35 -11.05
C GLU A 57 -24.32 16.90 -11.65
N ALA A 58 -24.92 17.88 -12.34
CA ALA A 58 -25.94 17.82 -13.39
C ALA A 58 -27.37 17.40 -13.01
N GLY A 59 -28.21 18.39 -12.68
CA GLY A 59 -29.58 18.56 -13.21
C GLY A 59 -30.64 17.49 -12.94
N ASP A 60 -30.32 16.45 -12.18
CA ASP A 60 -31.22 15.37 -11.81
C ASP A 60 -31.39 15.39 -10.29
N ASP A 61 -32.62 15.62 -9.83
CA ASP A 61 -33.04 15.64 -8.41
C ASP A 61 -32.82 14.28 -7.70
N GLN A 62 -32.06 13.35 -8.30
CA GLN A 62 -31.73 12.02 -7.77
C GLN A 62 -30.24 11.78 -7.54
N ASN A 63 -29.37 12.77 -7.75
CA ASN A 63 -27.91 12.60 -7.58
C ASN A 63 -27.42 12.99 -6.18
N GLU A 64 -28.18 12.62 -5.16
CA GLU A 64 -27.73 12.69 -3.78
C GLU A 64 -26.46 11.79 -3.65
N SER A 65 -25.27 12.38 -3.47
CA SER A 65 -24.04 11.64 -3.17
C SER A 65 -23.00 12.57 -2.53
N LEU A 66 -22.07 12.01 -1.78
CA LEU A 66 -20.91 12.73 -1.26
C LEU A 66 -19.66 12.36 -2.07
N ALA A 67 -18.98 13.37 -2.61
CA ALA A 67 -17.68 13.19 -3.23
C ALA A 67 -16.59 13.26 -2.14
N VAL A 68 -15.70 12.28 -2.11
CA VAL A 68 -14.57 12.19 -1.19
C VAL A 68 -13.29 12.47 -1.96
N PHE A 69 -12.58 13.51 -1.58
CA PHE A 69 -11.32 13.92 -2.18
C PHE A 69 -10.15 13.64 -1.25
N ILE A 70 -9.04 13.24 -1.84
CA ILE A 70 -7.76 13.05 -1.14
C ILE A 70 -6.82 14.17 -1.59
N HIS A 71 -6.19 14.80 -0.62
CA HIS A 71 -5.24 15.88 -0.82
C HIS A 71 -3.86 15.51 -0.27
N CYS A 72 -2.83 15.79 -1.07
CA CYS A 72 -1.44 15.78 -0.62
C CYS A 72 -0.85 17.20 -0.79
N GLY A 73 -0.51 17.83 0.33
CA GLY A 73 0.01 19.19 0.33
C GLY A 73 1.48 19.28 -0.11
N GLY A 74 2.17 18.14 -0.20
CA GLY A 74 3.57 18.11 -0.60
C GLY A 74 4.52 18.83 0.36
N ASP A 75 5.62 19.33 -0.18
CA ASP A 75 6.56 20.21 0.52
C ASP A 75 6.66 21.53 -0.23
N GLU A 76 6.27 22.62 0.43
CA GLU A 76 6.23 23.97 -0.14
C GLU A 76 7.61 24.41 -0.66
N ARG A 77 8.69 23.89 -0.07
CA ARG A 77 10.06 24.20 -0.48
C ARG A 77 10.48 23.46 -1.74
N SER A 78 9.75 22.41 -2.11
CA SER A 78 10.11 21.46 -3.15
C SER A 78 9.16 21.56 -4.35
N PRO A 79 9.32 22.54 -5.27
CA PRO A 79 8.36 22.79 -6.36
C PRO A 79 8.28 21.68 -7.41
N LYS A 80 9.05 20.60 -7.25
CA LYS A 80 9.06 19.42 -8.11
C LYS A 80 8.68 18.15 -7.34
N TRP A 81 8.10 18.29 -6.15
CA TRP A 81 7.70 17.14 -5.35
C TRP A 81 6.68 16.29 -6.11
N GLU A 82 6.81 14.98 -6.01
CA GLU A 82 5.81 14.04 -6.50
C GLU A 82 5.63 12.95 -5.45
N CYS A 83 4.40 12.48 -5.26
CA CYS A 83 4.09 11.45 -4.29
C CYS A 83 3.01 10.52 -4.83
N GLU A 84 3.38 9.28 -5.07
CA GLU A 84 2.45 8.25 -5.50
C GLU A 84 1.69 7.69 -4.29
N ALA A 85 0.36 7.55 -4.41
CA ALA A 85 -0.44 6.90 -3.39
C ALA A 85 -1.66 6.17 -3.94
N VAL A 86 -2.07 5.15 -3.20
CA VAL A 86 -3.37 4.48 -3.32
C VAL A 86 -4.21 4.84 -2.11
N ALA A 87 -5.42 5.33 -2.35
CA ALA A 87 -6.41 5.62 -1.33
C ALA A 87 -7.60 4.67 -1.46
N ILE A 88 -8.01 4.08 -0.32
CA ILE A 88 -9.20 3.25 -0.23
C ILE A 88 -10.22 3.94 0.66
N VAL A 89 -11.38 4.28 0.09
CA VAL A 89 -12.47 4.96 0.78
C VAL A 89 -13.50 3.94 1.27
N ARG A 90 -13.82 4.02 2.56
CA ARG A 90 -14.83 3.19 3.21
C ARG A 90 -15.75 4.02 4.10
N VAL A 91 -16.98 3.56 4.29
CA VAL A 91 -17.90 4.09 5.30
C VAL A 91 -18.01 3.11 6.46
N LEU A 92 -17.91 3.64 7.68
CA LEU A 92 -18.02 2.85 8.91
C LEU A 92 -19.48 2.66 9.30
N SER A 93 -19.87 1.41 9.57
CA SER A 93 -21.19 1.13 10.14
C SER A 93 -21.27 1.61 11.59
N GLN A 94 -22.44 2.13 11.94
CA GLN A 94 -22.85 2.51 13.29
C GLN A 94 -23.39 1.32 14.10
N LYS A 95 -23.55 0.14 13.48
CA LYS A 95 -23.89 -1.12 14.16
C LYS A 95 -22.64 -1.96 14.40
N ILE A 96 -22.53 -2.47 15.62
CA ILE A 96 -21.44 -3.37 15.99
C ILE A 96 -21.54 -4.66 15.16
N GLY A 97 -20.43 -5.09 14.56
CA GLY A 97 -20.33 -6.34 13.81
C GLY A 97 -20.74 -6.24 12.33
N VAL A 98 -21.13 -5.07 11.85
CA VAL A 98 -21.34 -4.82 10.42
C VAL A 98 -20.02 -4.38 9.78
N GLU A 99 -19.69 -4.98 8.64
CA GLU A 99 -18.46 -4.66 7.90
C GLU A 99 -18.46 -3.23 7.37
N LYS A 100 -17.28 -2.72 7.03
CA LYS A 100 -17.12 -1.39 6.43
C LYS A 100 -17.61 -1.44 4.99
N LEU A 101 -18.39 -0.45 4.57
CA LEU A 101 -18.83 -0.33 3.19
C LEU A 101 -17.68 0.19 2.33
N PHE A 102 -17.24 -0.58 1.34
CA PHE A 102 -16.25 -0.14 0.36
C PHE A 102 -16.91 0.81 -0.66
N CYS A 103 -16.34 2.01 -0.83
CA CYS A 103 -16.88 3.02 -1.75
C CYS A 103 -16.02 3.20 -3.00
N GLY A 104 -14.72 2.92 -2.92
CA GLY A 104 -13.81 3.01 -4.05
C GLY A 104 -12.36 2.89 -3.64
N GLU A 105 -11.53 2.62 -4.64
CA GLU A 105 -10.07 2.65 -4.57
C GLU A 105 -9.58 3.56 -5.69
N ASN A 106 -8.63 4.44 -5.38
CA ASN A 106 -8.06 5.37 -6.34
C ASN A 106 -6.55 5.42 -6.18
N TRP A 107 -5.85 5.13 -7.28
CA TRP A 107 -4.42 5.38 -7.41
C TRP A 107 -4.20 6.77 -8.00
N HIS A 108 -3.25 7.52 -7.47
CA HIS A 108 -2.91 8.84 -7.99
C HIS A 108 -1.44 9.23 -7.75
N MET A 109 -0.89 9.98 -8.70
CA MET A 109 0.41 10.65 -8.57
C MET A 109 0.18 12.12 -8.20
N PHE A 110 0.38 12.45 -6.94
CA PHE A 110 0.23 13.81 -6.43
C PHE A 110 1.46 14.66 -6.75
N HIS A 111 1.24 15.90 -7.17
CA HIS A 111 2.30 16.85 -7.49
C HIS A 111 1.77 18.29 -7.46
N PRO A 112 2.59 19.36 -7.50
CA PRO A 112 2.13 20.75 -7.35
C PRO A 112 0.98 21.19 -8.27
N LYS A 113 0.85 20.60 -9.46
CA LYS A 113 -0.22 20.93 -10.41
C LYS A 113 -1.52 20.16 -10.16
N GLN A 114 -1.47 19.11 -9.34
CA GLN A 114 -2.58 18.21 -9.04
C GLN A 114 -2.34 17.63 -7.65
N GLN A 115 -2.79 18.39 -6.66
CA GLN A 115 -2.67 18.03 -5.25
C GLN A 115 -3.89 17.26 -4.75
N ASP A 116 -4.94 17.21 -5.58
CA ASP A 116 -6.27 16.74 -5.23
C ASP A 116 -6.78 15.75 -6.26
N VAL A 117 -7.42 14.69 -5.77
CA VAL A 117 -8.10 13.71 -6.60
C VAL A 117 -9.42 13.28 -5.95
N CYS A 118 -10.46 13.10 -6.77
CA CYS A 118 -11.68 12.46 -6.31
C CYS A 118 -11.41 10.97 -6.13
N GLY A 119 -11.42 10.50 -4.88
CA GLY A 119 -11.15 9.11 -4.54
C GLY A 119 -12.36 8.21 -4.70
N ALA A 120 -13.54 8.68 -4.31
CA ALA A 120 -14.78 7.92 -4.43
C ALA A 120 -16.03 8.81 -4.32
N TYR A 121 -17.14 8.29 -4.83
CA TYR A 121 -18.48 8.81 -4.59
C TYR A 121 -19.21 7.88 -3.61
N VAL A 122 -19.63 8.42 -2.48
CA VAL A 122 -20.54 7.76 -1.54
C VAL A 122 -21.95 8.04 -2.03
N ARG A 123 -22.50 7.15 -2.86
CA ARG A 123 -23.86 7.27 -3.42
C ARG A 123 -24.91 6.79 -2.42
N TRP A 124 -26.08 7.42 -2.41
CA TRP A 124 -27.19 6.93 -1.60
C TRP A 124 -28.09 5.89 -2.30
N THR A 125 -27.82 5.50 -3.57
CA THR A 125 -28.81 4.75 -4.40
C THR A 125 -28.45 3.37 -4.93
N GLN A 126 -27.30 2.75 -4.61
CA GLN A 126 -27.14 1.31 -4.90
C GLN A 126 -27.59 0.46 -3.71
N SER A 127 -28.86 0.01 -3.76
CA SER A 127 -29.54 -0.93 -2.80
C SER A 127 -29.87 -0.39 -1.40
N LEU A 128 -29.96 0.94 -1.27
CA LEU A 128 -29.92 1.65 0.00
C LEU A 128 -31.29 2.01 0.61
N ALA A 129 -32.39 1.76 -0.11
CA ALA A 129 -33.74 1.85 0.46
C ALA A 129 -34.01 0.85 1.61
N ASN A 130 -33.15 -0.17 1.80
CA ASN A 130 -33.27 -1.13 2.90
C ASN A 130 -32.01 -1.26 3.79
N ARG A 131 -30.93 -0.47 3.59
CA ARG A 131 -29.66 -0.63 4.36
C ARG A 131 -28.89 0.66 4.74
N ILE A 132 -29.45 1.87 4.59
CA ILE A 132 -28.79 3.11 5.10
C ILE A 132 -28.81 3.21 6.64
N GLY A 133 -29.77 2.58 7.31
CA GLY A 133 -29.90 2.69 8.77
C GLY A 133 -28.68 2.21 9.57
N ASP A 134 -27.78 1.46 8.92
CA ASP A 134 -26.60 0.88 9.57
C ASP A 134 -25.36 1.76 9.43
N TYR A 135 -25.29 2.69 8.47
CA TYR A 135 -24.09 3.51 8.21
C TYR A 135 -24.31 5.00 8.46
N VAL A 136 -25.56 5.45 8.37
CA VAL A 136 -25.98 6.80 8.74
C VAL A 136 -26.82 6.71 10.01
N LYS A 137 -26.47 7.51 11.01
CA LYS A 137 -27.23 7.64 12.25
C LYS A 137 -27.28 9.11 12.63
N ASN A 138 -28.41 9.60 13.11
CA ASN A 138 -28.55 10.99 13.61
C ASN A 138 -27.95 12.05 12.67
N ASP A 139 -28.23 11.93 11.37
CA ASP A 139 -27.75 12.85 10.32
C ASP A 139 -26.22 13.01 10.27
N PHE A 140 -25.48 11.95 10.60
CA PHE A 140 -24.04 11.88 10.40
C PHE A 140 -23.60 10.57 9.74
N ILE A 141 -22.44 10.64 9.09
CA ILE A 141 -21.72 9.51 8.49
C ILE A 141 -20.26 9.55 8.94
N GLU A 142 -19.65 8.38 9.09
CA GLU A 142 -18.23 8.25 9.41
C GLU A 142 -17.48 7.62 8.24
N ILE A 143 -16.53 8.38 7.69
CA ILE A 143 -15.74 8.00 6.51
C ILE A 143 -14.33 7.67 6.97
N GLU A 144 -13.82 6.56 6.48
CA GLU A 144 -12.45 6.08 6.67
C GLU A 144 -11.74 6.06 5.31
N VAL A 145 -10.61 6.76 5.22
CA VAL A 145 -9.73 6.71 4.06
C VAL A 145 -8.40 6.12 4.50
N PHE A 146 -8.11 4.91 4.01
CA PHE A 146 -6.80 4.30 4.15
C PHE A 146 -5.91 4.81 3.02
N ILE A 147 -4.74 5.33 3.35
CA ILE A 147 -3.77 5.87 2.39
C ILE A 147 -2.51 5.02 2.49
N SER A 148 -2.04 4.51 1.35
CA SER A 148 -0.75 3.86 1.18
C SER A 148 0.06 4.64 0.16
N THR A 149 1.23 5.12 0.55
CA THR A 149 2.04 6.00 -0.28
C THR A 149 3.49 5.54 -0.37
N GLU A 150 4.06 5.69 -1.56
CA GLU A 150 5.47 5.48 -1.82
C GLU A 150 6.31 6.65 -1.29
N ALA A 151 7.63 6.49 -1.26
CA ALA A 151 8.51 7.59 -0.88
C ALA A 151 8.39 8.72 -1.93
N PRO A 152 8.19 9.98 -1.50
CA PRO A 152 8.08 11.09 -2.43
C PRO A 152 9.41 11.37 -3.14
N SER A 153 9.31 11.76 -4.40
CA SER A 153 10.44 12.18 -5.23
C SER A 153 10.49 13.71 -5.31
N GLY A 154 11.60 14.27 -5.80
CA GLY A 154 11.72 15.71 -6.08
C GLY A 154 11.77 16.63 -4.85
N LEU A 155 11.95 16.06 -3.64
CA LEU A 155 12.15 16.82 -2.40
C LEU A 155 13.55 17.43 -2.33
N ILE A 156 13.63 18.71 -1.94
CA ILE A 156 14.88 19.38 -1.59
C ILE A 156 15.35 18.87 -0.22
N ARG A 157 16.57 18.34 -0.17
CA ARG A 157 17.17 17.83 1.08
C ARG A 157 17.77 18.99 1.87
N ASP A 158 17.37 19.14 3.12
CA ASP A 158 18.01 20.07 4.05
C ASP A 158 19.27 19.41 4.62
N THR A 159 20.43 19.79 4.07
CA THR A 159 21.74 19.28 4.51
C THR A 159 22.09 19.55 5.99
N ALA A 160 21.26 20.31 6.72
CA ALA A 160 21.46 20.61 8.14
C ALA A 160 20.81 19.63 9.13
N ASN A 161 19.79 18.85 8.72
CA ASN A 161 19.06 17.93 9.62
C ASN A 161 19.14 16.45 9.24
N ASP A 162 19.73 16.11 8.09
CA ASP A 162 19.71 14.75 7.53
C ASP A 162 20.95 13.88 7.86
N ILE A 163 21.66 14.14 8.96
CA ILE A 163 22.76 13.24 9.40
C ILE A 163 22.22 11.94 10.02
N GLN A 164 20.90 11.75 10.15
CA GLN A 164 20.32 10.50 10.68
C GLN A 164 19.44 9.71 9.70
N ALA A 165 19.34 10.10 8.42
CA ALA A 165 18.48 9.41 7.45
C ALA A 165 19.19 8.94 6.15
N LEU A 166 20.52 8.99 6.11
CA LEU A 166 21.32 8.53 4.96
C LEU A 166 21.81 7.09 5.14
N ASP A 167 20.90 6.12 5.27
CA ASP A 167 21.30 4.70 5.12
C ASP A 167 20.40 3.85 4.21
N HIS A 168 19.21 4.29 3.77
CA HIS A 168 18.37 3.44 2.91
C HIS A 168 17.78 4.21 1.72
N LEU A 169 18.63 4.53 0.75
CA LEU A 169 18.21 4.73 -0.63
C LEU A 169 17.99 3.34 -1.26
N ASP A 170 16.80 2.78 -1.09
CA ASP A 170 16.33 1.78 -2.05
C ASP A 170 15.66 2.53 -3.19
N SER A 171 16.27 2.45 -4.37
CA SER A 171 15.57 2.67 -5.63
C SER A 171 14.33 1.77 -5.70
N ASP A 172 13.31 2.19 -6.45
CA ASP A 172 12.47 1.35 -7.33
C ASP A 172 11.01 1.84 -7.34
N VAL A 173 10.69 2.78 -8.22
CA VAL A 173 9.38 2.76 -8.89
C VAL A 173 9.58 1.95 -10.15
N ALA A 174 8.88 0.82 -10.26
CA ALA A 174 8.78 0.08 -11.50
C ALA A 174 7.79 0.83 -12.42
N THR A 175 8.31 1.49 -13.44
CA THR A 175 7.55 1.78 -14.66
C THR A 175 7.20 0.46 -15.37
N PRO A 176 6.14 0.41 -16.19
CA PRO A 176 5.93 -0.73 -17.07
C PRO A 176 7.11 -0.78 -18.06
N GLU A 177 7.82 -1.92 -18.05
CA GLU A 177 9.10 -2.24 -18.71
C GLU A 177 10.31 -1.69 -17.92
N VAL A 178 11.14 -2.48 -17.22
CA VAL A 178 11.73 -3.80 -17.51
C VAL A 178 11.98 -4.54 -16.19
N GLY A 179 11.25 -5.62 -15.90
CA GLY A 179 11.75 -6.61 -14.95
C GLY A 179 13.00 -7.24 -15.56
N LEU A 180 14.03 -7.57 -14.77
CA LEU A 180 15.20 -8.24 -15.33
C LEU A 180 14.74 -9.50 -16.10
N ASP A 181 15.03 -9.57 -17.40
CA ASP A 181 14.87 -10.77 -18.22
C ASP A 181 15.97 -11.76 -17.83
N ILE A 182 15.80 -12.38 -16.66
CA ILE A 182 16.68 -13.43 -16.19
C ILE A 182 16.23 -14.74 -16.84
N PRO A 183 17.15 -15.55 -17.40
CA PRO A 183 16.81 -16.88 -17.90
C PRO A 183 16.08 -17.69 -16.81
N ILE A 184 14.78 -17.87 -17.02
CA ILE A 184 13.87 -18.51 -16.05
C ILE A 184 14.33 -19.96 -15.78
N GLU A 185 14.93 -20.60 -16.78
CA GLU A 185 15.42 -21.98 -16.73
C GLU A 185 16.49 -22.24 -15.65
N PHE A 186 17.30 -21.24 -15.28
CA PHE A 186 18.35 -21.39 -14.27
C PHE A 186 17.98 -20.82 -12.90
N THR A 187 16.78 -20.25 -12.77
CA THR A 187 16.34 -19.56 -11.55
C THR A 187 15.09 -20.17 -10.91
N GLN A 188 14.50 -21.17 -11.54
CA GLN A 188 13.41 -21.97 -10.99
C GLN A 188 13.92 -23.01 -9.99
N CYS A 189 13.08 -23.35 -9.01
CA CYS A 189 13.34 -24.50 -8.16
C CYS A 189 13.18 -25.80 -8.97
N PRO A 190 14.15 -26.74 -8.91
CA PRO A 190 14.10 -27.98 -9.69
C PRO A 190 13.02 -28.97 -9.23
N ILE A 191 12.30 -28.67 -8.14
CA ILE A 191 11.27 -29.54 -7.56
C ILE A 191 9.88 -29.05 -7.97
N CYS A 192 9.56 -27.78 -7.73
CA CYS A 192 8.25 -27.21 -8.07
C CYS A 192 8.19 -26.50 -9.41
N TYR A 193 9.34 -26.30 -10.08
CA TYR A 193 9.47 -25.56 -11.34
C TYR A 193 8.96 -24.10 -11.27
N GLU A 194 8.80 -23.56 -10.07
CA GLU A 194 8.43 -22.17 -9.85
C GLU A 194 9.67 -21.33 -9.52
N LEU A 195 9.62 -20.05 -9.91
CA LEU A 195 10.54 -19.06 -9.39
C LEU A 195 10.34 -18.97 -7.87
N PRO A 196 11.42 -19.08 -7.07
CA PRO A 196 11.31 -18.92 -5.63
C PRO A 196 10.62 -17.61 -5.28
N ARG A 197 9.59 -17.64 -4.44
CA ARG A 197 8.85 -16.46 -3.98
C ARG A 197 9.41 -15.82 -2.70
N LYS A 198 10.23 -16.56 -1.95
CA LYS A 198 10.87 -16.12 -0.70
C LYS A 198 12.31 -16.64 -0.62
N GLU A 199 12.71 -17.27 0.49
CA GLU A 199 14.08 -17.71 0.71
C GLU A 199 14.55 -18.67 -0.40
N VAL A 200 15.79 -18.47 -0.84
CA VAL A 200 16.48 -19.32 -1.80
C VAL A 200 17.62 -20.01 -1.08
N TYR A 201 17.61 -21.34 -1.11
CA TYR A 201 18.66 -22.17 -0.54
C TYR A 201 19.57 -22.69 -1.63
N GLN A 202 20.86 -22.79 -1.36
CA GLN A 202 21.89 -23.23 -2.29
C GLN A 202 22.77 -24.31 -1.63
N CYS A 203 22.92 -25.46 -2.29
CA CYS A 203 23.85 -26.49 -1.83
C CYS A 203 25.31 -26.10 -2.08
N MET A 204 26.26 -26.85 -1.52
CA MET A 204 27.70 -26.59 -1.72
C MET A 204 28.16 -26.57 -3.19
N ASN A 205 27.44 -27.26 -4.09
CA ASN A 205 27.74 -27.27 -5.53
C ASN A 205 27.00 -26.17 -6.32
N GLY A 206 26.27 -25.29 -5.65
CA GLY A 206 25.66 -24.12 -6.27
C GLY A 206 24.20 -24.29 -6.74
N HIS A 207 23.60 -25.48 -6.63
CA HIS A 207 22.21 -25.75 -7.02
C HIS A 207 21.20 -25.16 -6.04
N ILE A 208 20.09 -24.63 -6.56
CA ILE A 208 19.11 -23.86 -5.78
C ILE A 208 17.85 -24.65 -5.43
N ILE A 209 17.22 -24.32 -4.30
CA ILE A 209 15.95 -24.89 -3.81
C ILE A 209 15.13 -23.76 -3.16
N CYS A 210 13.82 -23.68 -3.42
CA CYS A 210 12.97 -22.66 -2.81
C CYS A 210 12.59 -23.01 -1.35
N HIS A 211 12.13 -22.01 -0.62
CA HIS A 211 11.65 -22.16 0.77
C HIS A 211 10.54 -23.18 0.98
N LEU A 212 9.69 -23.44 -0.01
CA LEU A 212 8.60 -24.42 0.10
C LEU A 212 9.13 -25.85 -0.02
N CYS A 213 10.11 -26.08 -0.89
CA CYS A 213 10.62 -27.42 -1.16
C CYS A 213 11.72 -27.83 -0.18
N LYS A 214 12.53 -26.88 0.33
CA LYS A 214 13.66 -27.20 1.21
C LYS A 214 13.29 -28.02 2.46
N PRO A 215 12.17 -27.76 3.18
CA PRO A 215 11.78 -28.58 4.32
C PRO A 215 11.53 -30.05 3.98
N ASN A 216 11.24 -30.36 2.72
CA ASN A 216 10.84 -31.70 2.25
C ASN A 216 12.02 -32.50 1.66
N VAL A 217 13.24 -31.97 1.71
CA VAL A 217 14.43 -32.62 1.16
C VAL A 217 15.63 -32.55 2.11
N ASN A 218 16.34 -33.67 2.21
CA ASN A 218 17.58 -33.84 2.99
C ASN A 218 18.83 -33.98 2.12
N ALA A 219 18.69 -33.88 0.80
CA ALA A 219 19.79 -33.86 -0.16
C ALA A 219 19.42 -32.99 -1.37
N CYS A 220 20.44 -32.53 -2.09
CA CYS A 220 20.25 -31.75 -3.30
C CYS A 220 19.61 -32.63 -4.40
N PRO A 221 18.47 -32.23 -4.99
CA PRO A 221 17.79 -33.01 -6.02
C PRO A 221 18.58 -33.08 -7.34
N GLN A 222 19.55 -32.19 -7.55
CA GLN A 222 20.34 -32.12 -8.78
C GLN A 222 21.67 -32.86 -8.69
N CYS A 223 22.37 -32.80 -7.54
CA CYS A 223 23.69 -33.41 -7.37
C CYS A 223 23.80 -34.43 -6.23
N THR A 224 22.71 -34.74 -5.54
CA THR A 224 22.63 -35.76 -4.46
C THR A 224 23.46 -35.49 -3.20
N VAL A 225 24.16 -34.35 -3.13
CA VAL A 225 24.87 -33.91 -1.91
C VAL A 225 23.88 -33.80 -0.75
N LYS A 226 24.18 -34.47 0.36
CA LYS A 226 23.32 -34.48 1.55
C LYS A 226 23.44 -33.18 2.34
N PHE A 227 22.40 -32.88 3.10
CA PHE A 227 22.31 -31.74 4.01
C PHE A 227 22.45 -32.24 5.47
N GLU A 228 23.59 -32.85 5.80
CA GLU A 228 23.82 -33.48 7.11
C GLU A 228 24.13 -32.43 8.17
N VAL A 229 24.85 -31.36 7.80
CA VAL A 229 25.14 -30.22 8.67
C VAL A 229 24.62 -28.92 8.05
N ALA A 230 24.41 -27.90 8.89
CA ALA A 230 23.87 -26.61 8.45
C ALA A 230 24.73 -25.90 7.39
N THR A 231 26.02 -26.23 7.30
CA THR A 231 26.94 -25.67 6.29
C THR A 231 26.79 -26.31 4.89
N ASP A 232 26.13 -27.47 4.78
CA ASP A 232 25.95 -28.17 3.51
C ASP A 232 24.92 -27.48 2.60
N ILE A 233 24.12 -26.59 3.19
CA ILE A 233 23.16 -25.77 2.48
C ILE A 233 23.10 -24.36 3.07
N SER A 234 23.35 -23.38 2.21
CA SER A 234 23.37 -21.97 2.58
C SER A 234 22.13 -21.26 2.04
N ARG A 235 21.73 -20.15 2.66
CA ARG A 235 20.74 -19.24 2.09
C ARG A 235 21.44 -18.31 1.10
N ASN A 236 21.07 -18.38 -0.17
CA ASN A 236 21.64 -17.56 -1.24
C ASN A 236 20.98 -16.18 -1.28
N ARG A 237 21.43 -15.30 -0.38
CA ARG A 237 20.94 -13.92 -0.28
C ARG A 237 21.21 -13.10 -1.54
N ALA A 238 22.33 -13.36 -2.24
CA ALA A 238 22.66 -12.66 -3.49
C ALA A 238 21.62 -12.94 -4.58
N LEU A 239 21.22 -14.21 -4.74
CA LEU A 239 20.16 -14.57 -5.67
C LEU A 239 18.79 -14.05 -5.22
N GLU A 240 18.51 -13.98 -3.91
CA GLU A 240 17.31 -13.29 -3.42
C GLU A 240 17.27 -11.83 -3.86
N THR A 241 18.35 -11.06 -3.69
CA THR A 241 18.45 -9.66 -4.13
C THR A 241 18.25 -9.50 -5.64
N VAL A 242 18.79 -10.43 -6.43
CA VAL A 242 18.59 -10.44 -7.88
C VAL A 242 17.11 -10.72 -8.23
N LEU A 243 16.51 -11.74 -7.60
CA LEU A 243 15.12 -12.11 -7.84
C LEU A 243 14.12 -11.07 -7.34
N ASP A 244 14.48 -10.26 -6.35
CA ASP A 244 13.63 -9.20 -5.79
C ASP A 244 13.22 -8.13 -6.82
N ASN A 245 13.97 -8.03 -7.92
CA ASN A 245 13.72 -7.15 -9.06
C ASN A 245 13.05 -7.85 -10.26
N VAL A 246 12.59 -9.10 -10.08
CA VAL A 246 11.83 -9.83 -11.09
C VAL A 246 10.34 -9.58 -10.88
N ALA A 247 9.61 -9.24 -11.95
CA ALA A 247 8.17 -9.11 -11.93
C ALA A 247 7.49 -10.49 -11.85
N MET A 248 6.60 -10.68 -10.88
CA MET A 248 5.89 -11.93 -10.64
C MET A 248 4.39 -11.72 -10.63
N GLU A 249 3.67 -12.77 -11.03
CA GLU A 249 2.20 -12.82 -10.98
C GLU A 249 1.70 -13.15 -9.58
N CYS A 250 0.61 -12.50 -9.18
CA CYS A 250 -0.11 -12.79 -7.95
C CYS A 250 -0.55 -14.26 -7.87
N CYS A 251 -0.46 -14.87 -6.67
CA CYS A 251 -0.99 -16.22 -6.43
C CYS A 251 -2.50 -16.36 -6.67
N PHE A 252 -3.26 -15.26 -6.75
CA PHE A 252 -4.70 -15.25 -7.02
C PHE A 252 -5.04 -14.98 -8.49
N LYS A 253 -4.09 -15.18 -9.41
CA LYS A 253 -4.32 -15.03 -10.86
C LYS A 253 -5.51 -15.84 -11.36
N GLU A 254 -5.61 -17.10 -10.93
CA GLU A 254 -6.73 -17.98 -11.32
C GLU A 254 -8.09 -17.52 -10.78
N LYS A 255 -8.09 -16.74 -9.69
CA LYS A 255 -9.29 -16.12 -9.13
C LYS A 255 -9.64 -14.77 -9.81
N GLY A 256 -8.79 -14.27 -10.71
CA GLY A 256 -9.05 -13.04 -11.48
C GLY A 256 -8.05 -11.91 -11.26
N CYS A 257 -7.02 -12.09 -10.41
CA CYS A 257 -6.01 -11.05 -10.21
C CYS A 257 -5.04 -10.94 -11.40
N SER A 258 -5.07 -9.82 -12.13
CA SER A 258 -4.17 -9.57 -13.27
C SER A 258 -2.87 -8.82 -12.90
N ILE A 259 -2.63 -8.59 -11.61
CA ILE A 259 -1.53 -7.75 -11.14
C ILE A 259 -0.20 -8.51 -11.23
N LYS A 260 0.81 -7.85 -11.82
CA LYS A 260 2.22 -8.22 -11.76
C LYS A 260 2.99 -7.16 -10.98
N VAL A 261 3.77 -7.60 -9.99
CA VAL A 261 4.62 -6.72 -9.17
C VAL A 261 5.98 -7.36 -8.95
N LEU A 262 6.98 -6.55 -8.62
CA LEU A 262 8.31 -7.04 -8.23
C LEU A 262 8.19 -8.05 -7.08
N ARG A 263 9.01 -9.10 -7.08
CA ARG A 263 9.01 -10.15 -6.05
C ARG A 263 9.11 -9.58 -4.63
N LYS A 264 9.93 -8.54 -4.41
CA LYS A 264 10.04 -7.87 -3.10
C LYS A 264 8.72 -7.26 -2.59
N ARG A 265 7.78 -6.95 -3.49
CA ARG A 265 6.45 -6.39 -3.19
C ARG A 265 5.32 -7.42 -3.27
N LEU A 266 5.59 -8.61 -3.81
CA LEU A 266 4.57 -9.62 -4.09
C LEU A 266 3.81 -10.06 -2.83
N CYS A 267 4.51 -10.31 -1.71
CA CYS A 267 3.85 -10.72 -0.47
C CYS A 267 2.89 -9.64 0.09
N ASN A 268 3.25 -8.37 -0.04
CA ASN A 268 2.39 -7.27 0.40
C ASN A 268 1.13 -7.21 -0.44
N HIS A 269 1.27 -7.29 -1.76
CA HIS A 269 0.13 -7.37 -2.68
C HIS A 269 -0.79 -8.56 -2.33
N GLU A 270 -0.25 -9.76 -2.18
CA GLU A 270 -1.03 -10.98 -1.92
C GLU A 270 -1.80 -10.92 -0.59
N ARG A 271 -1.26 -10.26 0.43
CA ARG A 271 -1.95 -10.07 1.71
C ARG A 271 -3.22 -9.22 1.61
N ILE A 272 -3.24 -8.27 0.68
CA ILE A 272 -4.34 -7.30 0.50
C ILE A 272 -5.11 -7.53 -0.80
N CYS A 273 -4.80 -8.59 -1.54
CA CYS A 273 -5.38 -8.87 -2.85
C CYS A 273 -6.90 -9.07 -2.74
N PRO A 274 -7.73 -8.34 -3.52
CA PRO A 274 -9.19 -8.47 -3.50
C PRO A 274 -9.67 -9.90 -3.83
N PHE A 275 -8.91 -10.63 -4.63
CA PHE A 275 -9.21 -12.00 -5.06
C PHE A 275 -8.76 -13.06 -4.03
N ARG A 276 -8.29 -12.68 -2.85
CA ARG A 276 -7.86 -13.62 -1.82
C ARG A 276 -9.01 -14.47 -1.28
N ASN A 277 -10.21 -13.88 -1.17
CA ASN A 277 -11.41 -14.53 -0.65
C ASN A 277 -12.23 -15.11 -1.79
#